data_AF-A0A7V9NHU4-F1
#
_entry.id   AF-A0A7V9NHU4-F1
#
_cell.length_a   1.000
_cell.length_b   1.000
_cell.length_c   1.000
_cell.angle_alpha   90.00
_cell.angle_beta   90.00
_cell.angle_gamma   90.00
#
_symmetry.space_group_name_H-M   'P 1'
#
loop_
_entity.id
_entity.type
_entity.pdbx_description
1 polymer ?
#
loop_
_entity_poly.entity_id
_entity_poly.type
_entity_poly.pdbx_seq_one_letter_code
_entity_poly.pdbx_strand_id
1 'polypeptide(L)'
;QVPEYESAWSAFPRVVRRKEFDFGLYQLLPAAADPGMWFDLDVGIHDDLHVTRFHAKEETDGRTFRWSQRQSFVALPALPDAGREVVIDMSAGGRPHGAPAADVTVHLDEYTLGTAVVADGFQSYTFAIPDTVRIAVAGSGRLARLRLVTSVWNPRQVLGTGDDRELGVMVDRVQVR
;
A
#
# COMPACT_ATOMS: atom_id res chain seq x y z
N GLN A 1 8.96 -21.52 -0.81
CA GLN A 1 9.85 -20.97 -1.86
C GLN A 1 9.75 -21.69 -3.19
N VAL A 2 9.39 -20.96 -4.25
CA VAL A 2 9.47 -21.37 -5.66
C VAL A 2 10.50 -20.51 -6.40
N PRO A 3 11.24 -21.07 -7.38
CA PRO A 3 12.20 -20.30 -8.16
C PRO A 3 11.49 -19.29 -9.07
N GLU A 4 11.91 -18.03 -8.99
CA GLU A 4 11.50 -16.96 -9.90
C GLU A 4 12.72 -16.55 -10.73
N TYR A 5 12.67 -16.77 -12.03
CA TYR A 5 13.75 -16.42 -12.94
C TYR A 5 13.67 -14.95 -13.34
N GLU A 6 14.83 -14.28 -13.39
CA GLU A 6 14.96 -12.93 -13.96
C GLU A 6 14.27 -12.84 -15.34
N SER A 7 13.39 -11.85 -15.52
CA SER A 7 12.67 -11.63 -16.78
C SER A 7 13.25 -10.39 -17.49
N ALA A 8 14.28 -10.60 -18.31
CA ALA A 8 14.88 -9.55 -19.14
C ALA A 8 14.27 -9.54 -20.56
N TRP A 9 14.06 -8.35 -21.12
CA TRP A 9 13.42 -8.20 -22.44
C TRP A 9 14.23 -8.78 -23.62
N SER A 10 15.55 -8.91 -23.49
CA SER A 10 16.45 -9.33 -24.57
C SER A 10 17.67 -10.14 -24.11
N ALA A 11 17.59 -10.78 -22.95
CA ALA A 11 18.68 -11.60 -22.42
C ALA A 11 18.14 -12.84 -21.68
N PHE A 12 18.94 -13.90 -21.63
CA PHE A 12 18.64 -15.06 -20.79
C PHE A 12 18.71 -14.68 -19.30
N PRO A 13 17.84 -15.25 -18.45
CA PRO A 13 17.88 -15.05 -17.01
C PRO A 13 19.26 -15.44 -16.48
N ARG A 14 19.92 -14.54 -15.74
CA ARG A 14 21.21 -14.83 -15.09
C ARG A 14 21.05 -15.11 -13.61
N VAL A 15 19.92 -14.72 -13.03
CA VAL A 15 19.63 -14.84 -11.60
C VAL A 15 18.36 -15.65 -11.37
N VAL A 16 18.44 -16.57 -10.42
CA VAL A 16 17.28 -17.29 -9.87
C VAL A 16 16.98 -16.69 -8.50
N ARG A 17 15.81 -16.11 -8.35
CA ARG A 17 15.27 -15.65 -7.06
C ARG A 17 14.44 -16.74 -6.43
N ARG A 18 14.24 -16.62 -5.12
CA ARG A 18 13.29 -17.46 -4.39
C ARG A 18 12.11 -16.60 -3.98
N LYS A 19 10.95 -16.93 -4.49
CA LYS A 19 9.69 -16.28 -4.15
C LYS A 19 8.96 -17.12 -3.12
N GLU A 20 8.54 -16.50 -2.03
CA GLU A 20 7.61 -17.17 -1.12
C GLU A 20 6.22 -17.28 -1.74
N PHE A 21 5.57 -18.40 -1.47
CA PHE A 21 4.21 -18.65 -1.94
C PHE A 21 3.29 -18.56 -0.74
N ASP A 22 2.83 -17.34 -0.47
CA ASP A 22 1.85 -17.10 0.58
C ASP A 22 0.44 -17.32 0.02
N PHE A 23 -0.38 -18.07 0.77
CA PHE A 23 -1.79 -18.20 0.48
C PHE A 23 -2.59 -17.93 1.76
N GLY A 24 -3.63 -17.12 1.63
CA GLY A 24 -4.63 -16.90 2.68
C GLY A 24 -5.90 -17.67 2.35
N LEU A 25 -6.47 -18.34 3.35
CA LEU A 25 -7.82 -18.89 3.26
C LEU A 25 -8.78 -17.90 3.90
N TYR A 26 -9.75 -17.44 3.11
CA TYR A 26 -10.71 -16.43 3.54
C TYR A 26 -12.11 -17.01 3.53
N GLN A 27 -12.87 -16.76 4.61
CA GLN A 27 -14.29 -17.00 4.67
C GLN A 27 -15.03 -15.67 4.54
N LEU A 28 -15.79 -15.51 3.45
CA LEU A 28 -16.64 -14.33 3.28
C LEU A 28 -17.91 -14.52 4.11
N LEU A 29 -18.10 -13.64 5.09
CA LEU A 29 -19.31 -13.58 5.89
C LEU A 29 -20.23 -12.48 5.36
N PRO A 30 -21.57 -12.61 5.48
CA PRO A 30 -22.47 -11.50 5.27
C PRO A 30 -22.03 -10.32 6.14
N ALA A 31 -22.12 -9.09 5.61
CA ALA A 31 -21.78 -7.90 6.36
C ALA A 31 -22.63 -7.85 7.64
N ALA A 32 -22.02 -8.06 8.80
CA ALA A 32 -22.61 -7.61 10.05
C ALA A 32 -22.62 -6.09 9.96
N ALA A 33 -23.80 -5.50 9.80
CA ALA A 33 -23.96 -4.06 9.75
C ALA A 33 -23.63 -3.49 11.14
N ASP A 34 -22.36 -3.22 11.39
CA ASP A 34 -21.95 -2.26 12.41
C ASP A 34 -21.49 -0.97 11.70
N PRO A 35 -22.43 -0.07 11.35
CA PRO A 35 -22.12 1.17 10.66
C PRO A 35 -21.22 2.12 11.47
N GLY A 36 -20.90 1.80 12.72
CA GLY A 36 -19.95 2.53 13.57
C GLY A 36 -18.53 1.98 13.57
N MET A 37 -18.26 0.83 12.94
CA MET A 37 -16.94 0.22 12.99
C MET A 37 -15.95 0.94 12.06
N TRP A 38 -14.86 1.45 12.63
CA TRP A 38 -13.74 2.00 11.86
C TRP A 38 -13.12 0.94 10.96
N PHE A 39 -12.65 1.35 9.78
CA PHE A 39 -11.86 0.46 8.94
C PHE A 39 -10.44 0.46 9.48
N ASP A 40 -9.88 -0.74 9.73
CA ASP A 40 -8.53 -0.90 10.23
C ASP A 40 -7.89 -2.13 9.57
N LEU A 41 -6.92 -1.88 8.71
CA LEU A 41 -6.20 -2.90 7.96
C LEU A 41 -4.72 -2.85 8.30
N ASP A 42 -4.20 -3.97 8.81
CA ASP A 42 -2.77 -4.27 8.82
C ASP A 42 -2.35 -4.74 7.41
N VAL A 43 -1.37 -4.04 6.82
CA VAL A 43 -0.85 -4.32 5.49
C VAL A 43 0.37 -5.22 5.63
N GLY A 44 0.26 -6.45 5.13
CA GLY A 44 1.23 -7.51 5.37
C GLY A 44 0.66 -8.70 6.14
N ILE A 45 -0.51 -8.55 6.80
CA ILE A 45 -1.20 -9.64 7.51
C ILE A 45 -2.65 -9.78 6.99
N HIS A 46 -2.99 -10.94 6.42
CA HIS A 46 -4.34 -11.26 5.93
C HIS A 46 -4.99 -10.18 5.04
N ASP A 47 -4.17 -9.44 4.31
CA ASP A 47 -4.55 -8.25 3.56
C ASP A 47 -4.83 -8.50 2.08
N ASP A 48 -4.64 -9.74 1.60
CA ASP A 48 -4.65 -10.08 0.17
C ASP A 48 -5.97 -9.77 -0.54
N LEU A 49 -7.09 -9.73 0.20
CA LEU A 49 -8.40 -9.34 -0.35
C LEU A 49 -8.57 -7.82 -0.49
N HIS A 50 -7.76 -7.04 0.22
CA HIS A 50 -7.87 -5.58 0.30
C HIS A 50 -6.83 -4.88 -0.57
N VAL A 51 -5.63 -5.45 -0.73
CA VAL A 51 -4.51 -4.75 -1.37
C VAL A 51 -4.26 -5.24 -2.79
N THR A 52 -3.97 -4.32 -3.72
CA THR A 52 -3.52 -4.65 -5.07
C THR A 52 -2.39 -3.74 -5.51
N ARG A 53 -1.50 -4.27 -6.37
CA ARG A 53 -0.27 -3.60 -6.86
C ARG A 53 0.70 -3.16 -5.76
N PHE A 54 0.79 -3.96 -4.71
CA PHE A 54 1.89 -3.94 -3.77
C PHE A 54 2.89 -5.05 -4.12
N HIS A 55 4.13 -4.93 -3.65
CA HIS A 55 5.05 -6.06 -3.64
C HIS A 55 4.63 -7.11 -2.59
N ALA A 56 5.41 -8.18 -2.49
CA ALA A 56 5.17 -9.24 -1.51
C ALA A 56 5.21 -8.70 -0.06
N LYS A 57 4.64 -9.48 0.86
CA LYS A 57 4.65 -9.22 2.30
C LYS A 57 6.10 -9.29 2.80
N GLU A 58 6.48 -8.33 3.62
CA GLU A 58 7.80 -8.25 4.26
C GLU A 58 7.63 -7.88 5.74
N GLU A 59 8.68 -8.09 6.53
CA GLU A 59 8.73 -7.74 7.94
C GLU A 59 10.05 -7.04 8.24
N THR A 60 10.00 -5.96 9.03
CA THR A 60 11.19 -5.31 9.61
C THR A 60 10.86 -4.84 11.01
N ASP A 61 11.78 -5.02 11.95
CA ASP A 61 11.63 -4.55 13.34
C ASP A 61 10.29 -4.97 14.00
N GLY A 62 9.79 -6.16 13.67
CA GLY A 62 8.52 -6.70 14.18
C GLY A 62 7.25 -6.06 13.59
N ARG A 63 7.38 -5.29 12.50
CA ARG A 63 6.27 -4.72 11.74
C ARG A 63 6.14 -5.39 10.39
N THR A 64 4.93 -5.79 10.04
CA THR A 64 4.57 -6.30 8.73
C THR A 64 4.26 -5.16 7.79
N PHE A 65 4.73 -5.26 6.56
CA PHE A 65 4.48 -4.22 5.59
C PHE A 65 4.46 -4.78 4.17
N ARG A 66 4.04 -3.93 3.24
CA ARG A 66 4.32 -4.13 1.82
C ARG A 66 4.91 -2.86 1.22
N TRP A 67 5.86 -3.05 0.31
CA TRP A 67 6.30 -1.94 -0.54
C TRP A 67 5.22 -1.58 -1.55
N SER A 68 4.85 -0.29 -1.59
CA SER A 68 4.01 0.25 -2.63
C SER A 68 4.75 0.25 -3.98
N GLN A 69 3.99 0.12 -5.07
CA GLN A 69 4.47 0.43 -6.42
C GLN A 69 4.11 1.87 -6.78
N ARG A 70 4.44 2.29 -8.01
CA ARG A 70 4.08 3.61 -8.57
C ARG A 70 2.60 3.95 -8.41
N GLN A 71 1.75 2.93 -8.50
CA GLN A 71 0.33 3.01 -8.13
C GLN A 71 -0.07 1.76 -7.37
N SER A 72 -0.57 1.94 -6.14
CA SER A 72 -1.04 0.87 -5.27
C SER A 72 -2.45 1.17 -4.78
N PHE A 73 -3.23 0.15 -4.47
CA PHE A 73 -4.64 0.33 -4.10
C PHE A 73 -5.01 -0.48 -2.87
N VAL A 74 -5.84 0.12 -2.02
CA VAL A 74 -6.49 -0.54 -0.89
C VAL A 74 -8.01 -0.42 -1.09
N ALA A 75 -8.68 -1.55 -1.19
CA ALA A 75 -10.13 -1.64 -1.21
C ALA A 75 -10.66 -1.40 0.20
N LEU A 76 -11.64 -0.51 0.31
CA LEU A 76 -12.34 -0.17 1.55
C LEU A 76 -13.77 -0.75 1.41
N PRO A 77 -14.05 -1.91 2.04
CA PRO A 77 -15.34 -2.60 1.92
C PRO A 77 -16.52 -1.73 2.34
N ALA A 78 -16.28 -0.84 3.32
CA ALA A 78 -17.19 0.20 3.72
C ALA A 78 -16.37 1.44 4.10
N LEU A 79 -16.91 2.62 3.78
CA LEU A 79 -16.44 3.88 4.35
C LEU A 79 -17.37 4.19 5.53
N PRO A 80 -16.88 4.19 6.78
CA PRO A 80 -17.73 4.45 7.94
C PRO A 80 -18.39 5.83 7.82
N ASP A 81 -19.65 5.98 8.24
CA ASP A 81 -20.36 7.27 8.18
C ASP A 81 -19.66 8.34 9.04
N ALA A 82 -18.98 7.90 10.11
CA ALA A 82 -18.15 8.71 10.99
C ALA A 82 -16.73 8.95 10.45
N GLY A 83 -16.30 8.25 9.39
CA GLY A 83 -14.97 8.40 8.79
C GLY A 83 -14.73 9.83 8.31
N ARG A 84 -13.78 10.54 8.91
CA ARG A 84 -13.36 11.90 8.56
C ARG A 84 -11.93 11.96 8.08
N GLU A 85 -11.15 10.91 8.29
CA GLU A 85 -9.75 10.90 7.87
C GLU A 85 -9.26 9.49 7.52
N VAL A 86 -8.29 9.45 6.61
CA VAL A 86 -7.48 8.27 6.34
C VAL A 86 -6.15 8.44 7.07
N VAL A 87 -5.78 7.47 7.89
CA VAL A 87 -4.47 7.40 8.53
C VAL A 87 -3.69 6.25 7.89
N ILE A 88 -2.46 6.53 7.45
CA ILE A 88 -1.59 5.53 6.82
C ILE A 88 -0.24 5.54 7.54
N ASP A 89 0.17 4.39 8.07
CA ASP A 89 1.50 4.21 8.64
C ASP A 89 2.48 3.84 7.52
N MET A 90 3.43 4.74 7.28
CA MET A 90 4.38 4.64 6.16
C MET A 90 5.81 4.93 6.58
N SER A 91 6.76 4.34 5.85
CA SER A 91 8.20 4.60 5.95
C SER A 91 8.81 4.75 4.56
N ALA A 92 9.76 5.68 4.39
CA ALA A 92 10.54 5.80 3.16
C ALA A 92 11.52 4.62 2.94
N GLY A 93 11.70 3.79 3.98
CA GLY A 93 12.36 2.50 3.87
C GLY A 93 13.87 2.56 3.70
N GLY A 94 14.53 3.58 4.26
CA GLY A 94 15.97 3.78 4.17
C GLY A 94 16.41 4.28 2.81
N ARG A 95 15.52 4.99 2.11
CA ARG A 95 15.79 5.52 0.78
C ARG A 95 16.95 6.53 0.86
N PRO A 96 18.07 6.31 0.15
CA PRO A 96 19.24 7.18 0.24
C PRO A 96 18.95 8.55 -0.37
N HIS A 97 19.68 9.59 0.07
CA HIS A 97 19.51 10.97 -0.41
C HIS A 97 19.70 11.15 -1.93
N GLY A 98 20.38 10.22 -2.61
CA GLY A 98 20.54 10.24 -4.08
C GLY A 98 19.33 9.71 -4.87
N ALA A 99 18.35 9.10 -4.21
CA ALA A 99 17.12 8.63 -4.84
C ALA A 99 16.04 9.74 -4.84
N PRO A 100 14.99 9.64 -5.69
CA PRO A 100 13.86 10.57 -5.66
C PRO A 100 13.25 10.70 -4.25
N ALA A 101 12.75 11.86 -3.86
CA ALA A 101 12.04 12.03 -2.58
C ALA A 101 10.83 11.07 -2.49
N ALA A 102 10.46 10.59 -1.30
CA ALA A 102 9.38 9.62 -1.09
C ALA A 102 7.99 10.27 -1.09
N ASP A 103 7.64 10.91 -2.21
CA ASP A 103 6.34 11.55 -2.40
C ASP A 103 5.22 10.52 -2.58
N VAL A 104 4.14 10.69 -1.82
CA VAL A 104 2.90 9.90 -1.90
C VAL A 104 1.71 10.84 -2.03
N THR A 105 0.96 10.72 -3.12
CA THR A 105 -0.36 11.35 -3.28
C THR A 105 -1.46 10.34 -3.04
N VAL A 106 -2.35 10.66 -2.10
CA VAL A 106 -3.44 9.80 -1.67
C VAL A 106 -4.74 10.27 -2.32
N HIS A 107 -5.45 9.33 -2.92
CA HIS A 107 -6.78 9.56 -3.47
C HIS A 107 -7.79 8.60 -2.85
N LEU A 108 -8.99 9.10 -2.57
CA LEU A 108 -10.16 8.27 -2.33
C LEU A 108 -11.00 8.28 -3.60
N ASP A 109 -11.02 7.14 -4.29
CA ASP A 109 -11.50 7.01 -5.65
C ASP A 109 -10.81 8.00 -6.61
N GLU A 110 -11.58 8.95 -7.14
CA GLU A 110 -11.11 9.98 -8.07
C GLU A 110 -10.72 11.28 -7.33
N TYR A 111 -10.99 11.38 -6.03
CA TYR A 111 -10.75 12.60 -5.24
C TYR A 111 -9.38 12.54 -4.58
N THR A 112 -8.53 13.54 -4.86
CA THR A 112 -7.26 13.70 -4.14
C THR A 112 -7.53 14.17 -2.70
N LEU A 113 -7.06 13.41 -1.72
CA LEU A 113 -7.13 13.80 -0.30
C LEU A 113 -5.91 14.65 0.10
N GLY A 114 -4.75 14.39 -0.49
CA GLY A 114 -3.55 15.17 -0.25
C GLY A 114 -2.27 14.48 -0.71
N THR A 115 -1.13 15.11 -0.41
CA THR A 115 0.21 14.61 -0.71
C THR A 115 1.08 14.71 0.55
N ALA A 116 1.93 13.73 0.76
CA ALA A 116 2.93 13.71 1.83
C ALA A 116 4.31 13.34 1.26
N VAL A 117 5.36 13.92 1.84
CA VAL A 117 6.74 13.44 1.68
C VAL A 117 7.00 12.51 2.85
N VAL A 118 7.15 11.22 2.58
CA VAL A 118 7.32 10.21 3.64
C VAL A 118 8.76 10.25 4.15
N ALA A 119 8.93 10.34 5.46
CA ALA A 119 10.21 10.24 6.14
C ALA A 119 10.64 8.79 6.37
N ASP A 120 11.92 8.58 6.69
CA ASP A 120 12.40 7.28 7.17
C ASP A 120 11.83 6.94 8.55
N GLY A 121 11.64 5.63 8.76
CA GLY A 121 10.95 5.10 9.93
C GLY A 121 9.43 5.19 9.79
N PHE A 122 8.72 4.23 10.39
CA PHE A 122 7.26 4.22 10.33
C PHE A 122 6.66 5.39 11.11
N GLN A 123 5.87 6.20 10.41
CA GLN A 123 5.13 7.34 10.96
C GLN A 123 3.72 7.36 10.38
N SER A 124 2.78 7.89 11.16
CA SER A 124 1.39 8.03 10.73
C SER A 124 1.18 9.31 9.93
N TYR A 125 0.65 9.18 8.72
CA TYR A 125 0.26 10.29 7.86
C TYR A 125 -1.26 10.35 7.77
N THR A 126 -1.81 11.54 8.04
CA THR A 126 -3.25 11.75 8.14
C THR A 126 -3.75 12.61 6.99
N PHE A 127 -4.81 12.17 6.33
CA PHE A 127 -5.44 12.86 5.21
C PHE A 127 -6.93 13.05 5.51
N ALA A 128 -7.37 14.30 5.54
CA ALA A 128 -8.78 14.59 5.74
C ALA A 128 -9.62 14.05 4.59
N ILE A 129 -10.81 13.55 4.91
CA ILE A 129 -11.87 13.19 3.97
C ILE A 129 -12.92 14.29 4.06
N PRO A 130 -12.96 15.24 3.10
CA PRO A 130 -14.00 16.26 3.09
C PRO A 130 -15.39 15.63 3.00
N ASP A 131 -16.39 16.24 3.65
CA ASP A 131 -17.77 15.72 3.63
C ASP A 131 -18.32 15.57 2.21
N THR A 132 -17.94 16.47 1.29
CA THR A 132 -18.32 16.39 -0.13
C THR A 132 -17.80 15.11 -0.79
N VAL A 133 -16.56 14.73 -0.49
CA VAL A 133 -15.95 13.49 -0.98
C VAL A 133 -16.63 12.28 -0.34
N ARG A 134 -16.81 12.30 0.99
CA ARG A 134 -17.45 11.21 1.74
C ARG A 134 -18.85 10.89 1.20
N ILE A 135 -19.68 11.92 1.02
CA ILE A 135 -21.04 11.78 0.48
C ILE A 135 -21.01 11.22 -0.95
N ALA A 136 -20.11 11.72 -1.81
CA ALA A 136 -20.01 11.26 -3.19
C ALA A 136 -19.55 9.79 -3.29
N VAL A 137 -18.60 9.39 -2.45
CA VAL A 137 -18.09 8.01 -2.39
C VAL A 137 -19.16 7.06 -1.85
N ALA A 138 -19.79 7.41 -0.72
CA ALA A 138 -20.86 6.59 -0.13
C ALA A 138 -22.07 6.44 -1.06
N GLY A 139 -22.45 7.50 -1.79
CA GLY A 139 -23.57 7.48 -2.73
C GLY A 139 -23.32 6.70 -4.02
N SER A 140 -22.07 6.26 -4.28
CA SER A 140 -21.71 5.61 -5.53
C SER A 140 -22.10 4.12 -5.62
N GLY A 141 -22.46 3.49 -4.49
CA GLY A 141 -22.87 2.07 -4.44
C GLY A 141 -21.77 1.06 -4.80
N ARG A 142 -20.53 1.52 -5.00
CA ARG A 142 -19.34 0.70 -5.26
C ARG A 142 -18.42 0.69 -4.05
N LEU A 143 -17.59 -0.34 -3.95
CA LEU A 143 -16.52 -0.37 -2.94
C LEU A 143 -15.60 0.84 -3.13
N ALA A 144 -15.39 1.58 -2.05
CA ALA A 144 -14.48 2.70 -2.05
C ALA A 144 -13.04 2.19 -2.20
N ARG A 145 -12.19 2.97 -2.87
CA ARG A 145 -10.81 2.56 -3.14
C ARG A 145 -9.85 3.67 -2.79
N LEU A 146 -8.95 3.40 -1.86
CA LEU A 146 -7.79 4.23 -1.63
C LEU A 146 -6.74 3.95 -2.71
N ARG A 147 -6.28 4.99 -3.41
CA ARG A 147 -5.20 4.89 -4.40
C ARG A 147 -4.01 5.72 -3.93
N LEU A 148 -2.87 5.06 -3.80
CA LEU A 148 -1.59 5.68 -3.48
C LEU A 148 -0.79 5.83 -4.77
N VAL A 149 -0.47 7.06 -5.16
CA VAL A 149 0.47 7.35 -6.24
C VAL A 149 1.80 7.71 -5.63
N THR A 150 2.81 6.88 -5.87
CA THR A 150 4.08 6.97 -5.16
C THR A 150 5.23 7.18 -6.14
N SER A 151 6.16 8.07 -5.77
CA SER A 151 7.47 8.14 -6.38
C SER A 151 8.26 6.85 -6.07
N VAL A 152 8.82 6.22 -7.10
CA VAL A 152 9.56 4.97 -6.94
C VAL A 152 11.05 5.18 -7.14
N TRP A 153 11.84 4.29 -6.54
CA TRP A 153 13.27 4.19 -6.74
C TRP A 153 13.67 2.72 -6.90
N ASN A 154 14.85 2.49 -7.46
CA ASN A 154 15.37 1.15 -7.73
C ASN A 154 16.66 0.92 -6.94
N PRO A 155 16.66 0.04 -5.91
CA PRO A 155 17.84 -0.19 -5.08
C PRO A 155 19.06 -0.68 -5.85
N ARG A 156 18.90 -1.50 -6.90
CA ARG A 156 20.00 -1.93 -7.76
C ARG A 156 20.64 -0.74 -8.47
N GLN A 157 19.82 0.16 -9.02
CA GLN A 157 20.34 1.32 -9.76
C GLN A 157 21.06 2.33 -8.85
N VAL A 158 20.54 2.54 -7.63
CA VAL A 158 21.06 3.57 -6.73
C VAL A 158 22.17 3.06 -5.80
N LEU A 159 22.05 1.81 -5.33
CA LEU A 159 22.96 1.22 -4.33
C LEU A 159 23.80 0.05 -4.88
N GLY A 160 23.54 -0.42 -6.11
CA GLY A 160 24.24 -1.58 -6.67
C GLY A 160 23.86 -2.92 -6.04
N THR A 161 22.73 -2.98 -5.31
CA THR A 161 22.26 -4.21 -4.65
C THR A 161 21.61 -5.19 -5.65
N GLY A 162 21.28 -6.39 -5.18
CA GLY A 162 20.58 -7.40 -6.01
C GLY A 162 19.11 -7.11 -6.29
N ASP A 163 18.49 -6.18 -5.53
CA ASP A 163 17.06 -5.85 -5.62
C ASP A 163 16.80 -4.85 -6.76
N ASP A 164 16.14 -5.30 -7.83
CA ASP A 164 15.77 -4.46 -8.98
C ASP A 164 14.30 -4.03 -9.00
N ARG A 165 13.58 -4.22 -7.90
CA ARG A 165 12.19 -3.79 -7.82
C ARG A 165 12.14 -2.26 -7.87
N GLU A 166 11.09 -1.74 -8.51
CA GLU A 166 10.69 -0.35 -8.36
C GLU A 166 9.92 -0.21 -7.04
N LEU A 167 10.57 0.34 -6.03
CA LEU A 167 10.04 0.47 -4.67
C LEU A 167 9.50 1.87 -4.43
N GLY A 168 8.27 1.97 -3.93
CA GLY A 168 7.68 3.20 -3.43
C GLY A 168 8.04 3.44 -1.97
N VAL A 169 7.02 3.42 -1.11
CA VAL A 169 7.15 3.49 0.35
C VAL A 169 6.73 2.17 0.98
N MET A 170 7.23 1.87 2.17
CA MET A 170 6.69 0.80 2.98
C MET A 170 5.35 1.24 3.57
N VAL A 171 4.34 0.38 3.55
CA VAL A 171 3.01 0.61 4.15
C VAL A 171 2.69 -0.53 5.11
N ASP A 172 2.41 -0.19 6.36
CA ASP A 172 2.16 -1.14 7.48
C ASP A 172 0.70 -1.14 7.92
N ARG A 173 0.03 0.01 7.95
CA ARG A 173 -1.36 0.10 8.40
C ARG A 173 -2.16 1.14 7.63
N VAL A 174 -3.44 0.86 7.40
CA VAL A 174 -4.40 1.80 6.80
C VAL A 174 -5.65 1.82 7.66
N GLN A 175 -6.04 3.00 8.12
CA GLN A 175 -7.22 3.20 8.95
C GLN A 175 -8.12 4.28 8.36
N VAL A 176 -9.44 4.11 8.53
CA VAL A 176 -10.44 5.16 8.31
C VAL A 176 -11.20 5.37 9.61
N ARG A 177 -11.08 6.57 10.17
CA ARG A 177 -11.67 6.96 11.47
C ARG A 177 -12.49 8.24 11.33
#